data_AF-A0A920H660-F1
#
_entry.id   AF-A0A920H660-F1
#
_cell.length_a   1.000
_cell.length_b   1.000
_cell.length_c   1.000
_cell.angle_alpha   90.00
_cell.angle_beta   90.00
_cell.angle_gamma   90.00
#
_symmetry.space_group_name_H-M   'P 1'
#
loop_
_entity.id
_entity.type
_entity.pdbx_description
1 polymer ?
#
loop_
_entity_poly.entity_id
_entity_poly.type
_entity_poly.pdbx_seq_one_letter_code
_entity_poly.pdbx_strand_id
1 'polypeptide(L)' 'MIITRAPYEYHFLVVEQITEWFSKNGGSFLSLSINKYAYIALRVKPAFC' A
#
# COMPACT_ATOMS: atom_id res chain seq x y z
N MET A 1 -0.36 2.56 -22.82
CA MET A 1 0.58 2.07 -21.78
C MET A 1 0.33 2.92 -20.56
N ILE A 2 -0.05 2.33 -19.44
CA ILE A 2 -0.40 3.03 -18.20
C ILE A 2 0.67 2.69 -17.19
N ILE A 3 1.21 3.70 -16.52
CA ILE A 3 2.21 3.53 -15.46
C ILE A 3 1.65 4.18 -14.21
N THR A 4 1.56 3.42 -13.13
CA THR A 4 1.13 3.91 -11.82
C THR A 4 2.25 3.70 -10.80
N ARG A 5 2.27 4.55 -9.78
CA ARG A 5 3.21 4.44 -8.65
C ARG A 5 2.45 4.48 -7.33
N ALA A 6 2.85 3.64 -6.39
CA ALA A 6 2.38 3.66 -5.02
C ALA A 6 3.57 3.96 -4.08
N PRO A 7 3.48 4.94 -3.17
CA PRO A 7 4.52 5.18 -2.18
C PRO A 7 4.57 4.03 -1.18
N TYR A 8 5.77 3.67 -0.72
CA TYR A 8 5.91 2.84 0.48
C TYR A 8 5.53 3.66 1.72
N GLU A 9 4.96 2.99 2.71
CA GLU A 9 4.57 3.61 3.98
C GLU A 9 5.35 2.99 5.14
N TYR A 10 5.68 3.82 6.13
CA TYR A 10 6.21 3.38 7.42
C TYR A 10 5.13 3.57 8.50
N HIS A 11 4.90 2.54 9.31
CA HIS A 11 3.91 2.57 10.39
C HIS A 11 4.64 2.74 11.72
N PHE A 12 4.35 3.83 12.44
CA PHE A 12 5.07 4.18 13.68
C PHE A 12 4.58 3.41 14.92
N LEU A 13 3.31 3.05 14.93
CA LEU A 13 2.67 2.35 16.06
C LEU A 13 2.36 0.93 15.64
N VAL A 14 3.29 0.01 15.91
CA VAL A 14 3.10 -1.43 15.70
C VAL A 14 2.80 -2.04 17.06
N VAL A 15 1.51 -2.10 17.41
CA VAL A 15 1.07 -2.86 18.58
C VAL A 15 1.00 -4.33 18.16
N GLU A 16 1.91 -5.14 18.68
CA GLU A 16 2.13 -6.56 18.33
C GLU A 16 0.88 -7.48 18.51
N GLN A 17 -0.21 -6.98 19.10
CA GLN A 17 -1.49 -7.67 19.31
C GLN A 17 -2.68 -7.01 18.57
N ILE A 18 -2.44 -6.53 17.35
CA ILE A 18 -3.37 -5.63 16.66
C ILE A 18 -4.67 -6.28 16.20
N THR A 19 -4.71 -7.55 15.80
CA THR A 19 -5.89 -8.08 15.10
C THR A 19 -7.16 -8.16 15.98
N GLU A 20 -7.04 -8.66 17.21
CA GLU A 20 -8.18 -8.77 18.13
C GLU A 20 -8.55 -7.42 18.76
N TRP A 21 -7.57 -6.58 19.10
CA TRP A 21 -7.80 -5.27 19.70
C TRP A 21 -8.32 -4.24 18.67
N PHE A 22 -7.84 -4.28 17.42
CA PHE A 22 -8.29 -3.43 16.31
C PHE A 22 -9.75 -3.71 15.95
N SER A 23 -10.14 -5.00 15.91
CA SER A 23 -11.52 -5.41 15.63
C SER A 23 -12.50 -4.87 16.68
N LYS A 24 -12.06 -4.79 17.95
CA LYS A 24 -12.90 -4.36 19.07
C LYS A 24 -12.95 -2.84 19.28
N ASN A 25 -11.86 -2.12 18.99
CA ASN A 25 -11.74 -0.70 19.34
C ASN A 25 -11.74 0.25 18.13
N GLY A 26 -11.56 -0.27 16.91
CA GLY A 26 -11.29 0.54 15.72
C GLY A 26 -9.91 1.19 15.82
N GLY A 27 -8.94 0.73 15.03
CA GLY A 27 -7.59 1.29 15.12
C GLY A 27 -7.42 2.53 14.26
N SER A 28 -6.85 3.57 14.86
CA SER A 28 -6.18 4.64 14.14
C SER A 28 -4.68 4.39 14.23
N PHE A 29 -4.01 4.32 13.08
CA PHE A 29 -2.56 4.18 13.01
C PHE A 29 -1.97 5.40 12.33
N LEU A 30 -0.83 5.85 12.85
CA LEU A 30 -0.03 6.90 12.22
C LEU A 30 0.91 6.24 11.21
N SER A 31 0.68 6.47 9.92
CA SER A 31 1.62 6.12 8.86
C SER A 31 2.12 7.38 8.14
N LEU A 32 3.36 7.30 7.63
CA LEU A 32 3.92 8.32 6.73
C LEU A 32 4.43 7.65 5.46
N SER A 33 4.14 8.26 4.33
CA SER A 33 4.71 7.88 3.04
C SER A 33 6.18 8.29 2.97
N ILE A 34 7.04 7.37 2.53
CA ILE A 34 8.46 7.64 2.32
C ILE A 34 8.75 7.85 0.83
N ASN A 35 9.90 8.46 0.52
CA ASN A 35 10.36 8.70 -0.86
C ASN A 35 10.92 7.41 -1.50
N LYS A 36 10.15 6.33 -1.45
CA LYS A 36 10.37 5.07 -2.15
C LYS A 36 9.04 4.67 -2.79
N TYR A 37 9.07 4.12 -4.00
CA TYR A 37 7.85 3.82 -4.75
C TYR A 37 7.88 2.43 -5.37
N ALA A 38 6.74 1.76 -5.34
CA ALA A 38 6.45 0.58 -6.15
C ALA A 38 5.81 1.05 -7.47
N TYR A 39 6.24 0.48 -8.60
CA TYR A 39 5.75 0.84 -9.92
C TYR A 39 5.04 -0.33 -10.57
N ILE A 40 3.88 -0.05 -11.18
CA ILE A 40 3.15 -1.01 -11.99
C ILE A 40 3.00 -0.42 -13.39
N ALA A 41 3.44 -1.18 -14.41
CA ALA A 41 3.31 -0.80 -15.80
C ALA A 41 2.39 -1.78 -16.52
N LEU A 42 1.28 -1.27 -17.06
CA LEU A 42 0.32 -2.02 -17.86
C LEU A 42 0.43 -1.63 -19.33
N ARG A 43 0.59 -2.62 -20.20
CA ARG A 43 0.49 -2.45 -21.65
C ARG A 43 -0.46 -3.49 -22.20
N VAL A 44 -1.56 -3.04 -22.81
CA VAL A 44 -2.38 -3.90 -23.66
C VAL A 44 -1.57 -4.21 -24.91
N LYS A 45 -1.27 -5.49 -25.15
CA LYS A 45 -0.66 -5.92 -26.40
C LYS A 45 -1.73 -5.88 -27.50
N PRO A 46 -1.39 -5.47 -28.72
CA PRO A 46 -2.32 -5.57 -29.84
C PRO A 46 -2.73 -7.03 -30.01
N ALA A 47 -4.00 -7.28 -30.35
CA ALA A 47 -4.39 -8.59 -30.86
C ALA A 47 -3.61 -8.82 -32.15
N PHE A 48 -2.77 -9.85 -32.18
CA PHE A 48 -2.15 -10.28 -33.43
C PHE A 48 -3.29 -10.76 -34.35
N CYS A 49 -3.43 -10.12 -35.50
CA CYS A 49 -4.27 -10.58 -36.60
C CYS A 49 -3.64 -11.79 -37.28
#